data_AF-A0A1Q5L6W6-F1
#
_entry.id   AF-A0A1Q5L6W6-F1
#
_cell.length_a   1.000
_cell.length_b   1.000
_cell.length_c   1.000
_cell.angle_alpha   90.00
_cell.angle_beta   90.00
_cell.angle_gamma   90.00
#
_symmetry.space_group_name_H-M   'P 1'
#
loop_
_entity.id
_entity.type
_entity.pdbx_description
1 polymer ?
#
loop_
_entity_poly.entity_id
_entity_poly.type
_entity_poly.pdbx_seq_one_letter_code
_entity_poly.pdbx_strand_id
1 'polypeptide(L)'
;MSAGPLAMCRGVHLRSTDLRLVHIVHHHQDDETERIGFFFEAIEWEGEPLNKEPDKCLALTWFTVHELPDDIIEYPNAGLLGYPNGTGILTMHNWP
;
A
#
# COMPACT_ATOMS: atom_id res chain seq x y z
N MET A 1 19.10 2.31 -8.10
CA MET A 1 17.83 1.66 -8.47
C MET A 1 16.73 2.69 -8.31
N SER A 2 16.20 3.20 -9.41
CA SER A 2 15.09 4.16 -9.39
C SER A 2 13.84 3.39 -9.02
N ALA A 3 13.29 3.65 -7.83
CA ALA A 3 11.92 3.27 -7.53
C ALA A 3 11.02 4.02 -8.53
N GLY A 4 10.43 3.29 -9.47
CA GLY A 4 9.40 3.85 -10.33
C GLY A 4 8.19 4.26 -9.47
N PRO A 5 7.42 5.27 -9.88
CA PRO A 5 6.30 5.75 -9.10
C PRO A 5 5.24 4.64 -8.98
N LEU A 6 5.01 4.19 -7.74
CA LEU A 6 3.85 3.38 -7.36
C LEU A 6 2.57 4.16 -7.72
N ALA A 7 1.70 3.53 -8.52
CA ALA A 7 0.30 3.84 -8.85
C ALA A 7 -0.19 5.32 -8.82
N MET A 8 -0.77 5.76 -9.94
CA MET A 8 -1.12 7.14 -10.29
C MET A 8 -2.29 7.75 -9.49
N CYS A 9 -2.02 8.16 -8.24
CA CYS A 9 -2.64 9.34 -7.64
C CYS A 9 -1.61 10.48 -7.70
N ARG A 10 -1.69 11.37 -8.70
CA ARG A 10 -0.80 12.55 -8.73
C ARG A 10 -1.49 13.72 -8.05
N GLY A 11 -0.76 14.49 -7.26
CA GLY A 11 -1.30 15.64 -6.54
C GLY A 11 -0.66 15.83 -5.16
N VAL A 12 0.00 14.79 -4.66
CA VAL A 12 0.84 14.85 -3.46
C VAL A 12 2.33 14.90 -3.81
N HIS A 13 3.09 15.65 -3.03
CA HIS A 13 4.55 15.68 -3.06
C HIS A 13 5.10 15.08 -1.76
N LEU A 14 6.03 14.13 -1.91
CA LEU A 14 6.61 13.36 -0.81
C LEU A 14 8.13 13.36 -0.98
N ARG A 15 8.88 13.62 0.11
CA ARG A 15 10.31 13.34 0.15
C ARG A 15 10.52 11.96 0.78
N SER A 16 11.65 11.32 0.46
CA SER A 16 11.98 10.02 1.06
C SER A 16 12.12 10.08 2.58
N THR A 17 12.45 11.24 3.14
CA THR A 17 12.53 11.47 4.60
C THR A 17 11.17 11.53 5.28
N ASP A 18 10.11 11.76 4.51
CA ASP A 18 8.73 11.89 5.02
C ASP A 18 7.98 10.55 4.94
N LEU A 19 8.67 9.50 4.50
CA LEU A 19 8.16 8.14 4.39
C LEU A 19 8.85 7.25 5.42
N ARG A 20 8.05 6.53 6.20
CA ARG A 20 8.52 5.48 7.10
C ARG A 20 8.10 4.13 6.56
N LEU A 21 9.05 3.23 6.34
CA LEU A 21 8.73 1.83 6.05
C LEU A 21 8.07 1.24 7.29
N VAL A 22 6.82 0.83 7.16
CA VAL A 22 6.04 0.29 8.27
C VAL A 22 5.80 -1.21 8.15
N HIS A 23 5.77 -1.74 6.93
CA HIS A 23 5.53 -3.17 6.72
C HIS A 23 6.09 -3.69 5.39
N ILE A 24 6.43 -4.97 5.38
CA ILE A 24 6.85 -5.72 4.20
C ILE A 24 5.93 -6.93 4.08
N VAL A 25 5.43 -7.20 2.88
CA VAL A 25 4.68 -8.41 2.59
C VAL A 25 5.40 -9.19 1.51
N HIS A 26 5.79 -10.43 1.82
CA HIS A 26 6.18 -11.39 0.81
C HIS A 26 4.95 -12.19 0.43
N HIS A 27 4.42 -11.93 -0.76
CA HIS A 27 3.17 -12.50 -1.26
C HIS A 27 3.45 -13.56 -2.30
N HIS A 28 3.02 -14.77 -2.00
CA HIS A 28 2.95 -15.86 -2.97
C HIS A 28 1.58 -15.80 -3.65
N GLN A 29 1.55 -15.45 -4.94
CA GLN A 29 0.30 -15.37 -5.70
C GLN A 29 -0.09 -16.76 -6.21
N ASP A 30 0.87 -17.46 -6.80
CA ASP A 30 0.78 -18.80 -7.39
C ASP A 30 2.19 -19.35 -7.62
N ASP A 31 2.31 -20.60 -8.06
CA ASP A 31 3.58 -21.31 -8.25
C ASP A 31 4.56 -20.60 -9.22
N GLU A 32 4.09 -19.64 -10.03
CA GLU A 32 4.91 -18.92 -11.02
C GLU A 32 5.11 -17.45 -10.64
N THR A 33 4.38 -16.93 -9.66
CA THR A 33 4.30 -15.50 -9.37
C THR A 33 4.43 -15.20 -7.88
N GLU A 34 5.47 -14.44 -7.55
CA GLU A 34 5.72 -13.89 -6.22
C GLU A 34 5.87 -12.38 -6.28
N ARG A 35 5.49 -11.69 -5.20
CA ARG A 35 5.61 -10.24 -5.08
C ARG A 35 6.12 -9.85 -3.70
N ILE A 36 7.02 -8.87 -3.64
CA ILE A 36 7.39 -8.22 -2.38
C ILE A 36 6.80 -6.82 -2.37
N GLY A 37 5.94 -6.55 -1.39
CA GLY A 37 5.34 -5.26 -1.13
C GLY A 37 6.06 -4.53 -0.02
N PHE A 38 6.39 -3.27 -0.26
CA PHE A 38 6.90 -2.35 0.75
C PHE A 38 5.82 -1.30 1.03
N PHE A 39 5.32 -1.28 2.27
CA PHE A 39 4.26 -0.39 2.70
C PHE A 39 4.86 0.72 3.55
N PHE A 40 4.54 1.96 3.18
CA PHE A 40 5.07 3.15 3.82
C PHE A 40 3.94 3.97 4.43
N GLU A 41 4.19 4.51 5.60
CA GLU A 41 3.39 5.58 6.18
C GLU A 41 4.00 6.92 5.74
N ALA A 42 3.17 7.77 5.15
CA ALA A 42 3.52 9.15 4.88
C ALA A 42 3.30 9.98 6.15
N ILE A 43 4.39 10.48 6.73
CA ILE A 43 4.37 11.29 7.96
C ILE A 43 4.01 12.74 7.61
N GLU A 44 4.53 13.24 6.49
CA GLU A 44 4.24 14.57 5.95
C GLU A 44 4.09 14.49 4.43
N TRP A 45 3.18 15.27 3.87
CA TRP A 45 3.07 15.47 2.42
C TRP A 45 2.44 16.84 2.12
N GLU A 46 2.68 17.32 0.91
CA GLU A 46 2.06 18.54 0.40
C GLU A 46 1.09 18.23 -0.75
N GLY A 47 -0.03 18.95 -0.81
CA GLY A 47 -1.06 18.77 -1.82
C GLY A 47 -2.08 17.70 -1.48
N GLU A 48 -2.99 17.45 -2.42
CA GLU A 48 -4.14 16.55 -2.24
C GLU A 48 -4.06 15.38 -3.23
N PRO A 49 -4.34 14.13 -2.81
CA PRO A 49 -4.43 13.01 -3.73
C PRO A 49 -5.54 13.22 -4.76
N LEU A 50 -5.21 13.07 -6.05
CA LEU A 50 -6.18 13.15 -7.14
C LEU A 50 -6.11 11.90 -8.00
N ASN A 51 -7.28 11.36 -8.35
CA ASN A 51 -7.40 10.31 -9.35
C ASN A 51 -7.03 10.86 -10.74
N LYS A 52 -5.95 10.34 -11.34
CA LYS A 52 -5.50 10.71 -12.69
C LYS A 52 -5.70 9.60 -13.72
N GLU A 53 -6.29 8.47 -13.33
CA GLU A 53 -6.58 7.35 -14.21
C GLU A 53 -8.05 6.94 -14.08
N PRO A 54 -9.00 7.80 -14.48
CA PRO A 54 -10.44 7.51 -14.32
C PRO A 54 -10.89 6.22 -15.03
N ASP A 55 -10.17 5.80 -16.08
CA ASP A 55 -10.46 4.55 -16.80
C ASP A 55 -10.00 3.29 -16.05
N LYS A 56 -9.12 3.43 -15.05
CA LYS A 56 -8.58 2.30 -14.27
C LYS A 56 -8.92 2.36 -12.78
N CYS A 57 -9.14 3.55 -12.25
CA CYS A 57 -9.44 3.83 -10.85
C CYS A 57 -10.82 4.48 -10.81
N LEU A 58 -11.80 3.77 -10.26
CA LEU A 58 -13.20 4.23 -10.23
C LEU A 58 -13.38 5.41 -9.26
N ALA A 59 -12.69 5.38 -8.12
CA ALA A 59 -12.79 6.40 -7.08
C ALA A 59 -11.52 6.46 -6.24
N LEU A 60 -11.31 7.61 -5.61
CA LEU A 60 -10.31 7.82 -4.57
C LEU A 60 -11.02 8.33 -3.33
N THR A 61 -10.94 7.61 -2.22
CA THR A 61 -11.72 7.88 -1.02
C THR A 61 -10.90 7.57 0.23
N TRP A 62 -11.10 8.36 1.27
CA TRP A 62 -10.47 8.17 2.58
C TRP A 62 -11.35 7.31 3.47
N PHE A 63 -10.75 6.30 4.10
CA PHE A 63 -11.39 5.43 5.06
C PHE A 63 -10.60 5.44 6.37
N THR A 64 -11.28 5.29 7.49
CA THR A 64 -10.60 4.99 8.75
C THR A 64 -10.17 3.52 8.73
N VAL A 65 -9.11 3.16 9.46
CA VAL A 65 -8.66 1.76 9.54
C VAL A 65 -9.71 0.83 10.19
N HIS A 66 -10.70 1.40 10.87
CA HIS A 66 -11.80 0.67 11.52
C HIS A 66 -13.06 0.57 10.64
N GLU A 67 -13.10 1.26 9.50
CA GLU A 67 -14.25 1.33 8.59
C GLU A 67 -13.81 1.09 7.14
N LEU A 68 -12.97 0.08 6.96
CA LEU A 68 -12.50 -0.37 5.67
C LEU A 68 -13.62 -1.10 4.89
N PRO A 69 -13.67 -1.00 3.56
CA PRO A 69 -14.56 -1.82 2.74
C PRO A 69 -14.32 -3.33 2.94
N ASP A 70 -15.37 -4.14 2.80
CA ASP A 70 -15.28 -5.60 2.96
C ASP A 70 -14.55 -6.29 1.80
N ASP A 71 -14.41 -5.62 0.65
CA ASP A 71 -13.93 -6.17 -0.63
C ASP A 71 -12.48 -5.76 -0.97
N ILE A 72 -11.66 -5.44 0.04
CA ILE A 72 -10.24 -5.15 -0.17
C ILE A 72 -9.53 -6.42 -0.66
N ILE A 73 -8.74 -6.27 -1.73
CA ILE A 73 -7.87 -7.33 -2.24
C ILE A 73 -6.94 -7.81 -1.12
N GLU A 74 -6.81 -9.13 -0.97
CA GLU A 74 -6.14 -9.76 0.18
C GLU A 74 -4.70 -9.27 0.41
N TYR A 75 -3.90 -9.17 -0.65
CA TYR A 75 -2.50 -8.75 -0.55
C TYR A 75 -2.32 -7.31 -0.02
N PRO A 76 -2.98 -6.27 -0.57
CA PRO A 76 -2.99 -4.94 0.04
C PRO A 76 -3.57 -4.91 1.46
N ASN A 77 -4.59 -5.74 1.75
CA ASN A 77 -5.17 -5.83 3.09
C ASN A 77 -4.14 -6.34 4.12
N ALA A 78 -3.37 -7.37 3.78
CA ALA A 78 -2.29 -7.89 4.62
C ALA A 78 -1.21 -6.82 4.89
N GLY A 79 -0.91 -6.01 3.86
CA GLY A 79 -0.01 -4.87 3.98
C GLY A 79 -0.50 -3.79 4.93
N LEU A 80 -1.75 -3.36 4.73
CA LEU A 80 -2.41 -2.30 5.51
C LEU A 80 -2.58 -2.69 6.97
N LEU A 81 -3.06 -3.90 7.24
CA LEU A 81 -3.39 -4.36 8.59
C LEU A 81 -2.19 -4.92 9.37
N GLY A 82 -1.11 -5.29 8.69
CA GLY A 82 0.12 -5.76 9.36
C GLY A 82 0.78 -4.70 10.24
N TYR A 83 0.66 -3.43 9.86
CA TYR A 83 1.17 -2.29 10.64
C TYR A 83 0.39 -2.01 11.95
N PRO A 84 -0.93 -1.73 11.92
CA PRO A 84 -1.69 -1.40 13.13
C PRO A 84 -1.84 -2.59 14.09
N ASN A 85 -1.83 -3.83 13.58
CA ASN A 85 -2.03 -5.03 14.41
C ASN A 85 -0.73 -5.59 15.02
N GLY A 86 0.43 -4.99 14.73
CA GLY A 86 1.69 -5.29 15.44
C GLY A 86 2.29 -6.68 15.18
N THR A 87 2.03 -7.29 14.02
CA THR A 87 2.52 -8.65 13.68
C THR A 87 4.02 -8.73 13.36
N GLY A 88 4.76 -7.64 13.53
CA GLY A 88 6.15 -7.49 13.09
C GLY A 88 6.24 -6.83 11.70
N ILE A 89 7.47 -6.54 11.25
CA ILE A 89 7.72 -5.79 10.01
C ILE A 89 7.54 -6.61 8.72
N LEU A 90 7.38 -7.94 8.82
CA LEU A 90 7.29 -8.84 7.67
C LEU A 90 6.10 -9.79 7.83
N THR A 91 5.30 -9.92 6.76
CA THR A 91 4.27 -10.95 6.61
C THR A 91 4.60 -11.86 5.43
N MET A 92 4.58 -13.18 5.66
CA MET A 92 4.57 -14.20 4.62
C MET A 92 3.10 -14.49 4.26
N HIS A 93 2.61 -13.90 3.18
CA HIS A 93 1.20 -14.02 2.76
C HIS A 93 1.05 -15.09 1.68
N ASN A 94 0.12 -16.04 1.87
CA ASN A 94 -0.14 -17.20 1.00
C ASN A 94 1.04 -18.18 0.78
N TRP A 95 2.02 -18.17 1.69
CA TRP A 95 3.08 -19.18 1.71
C TRP A 95 2.61 -20.46 2.43
N PRO A 96 3.06 -21.65 2.00
CA PRO A 96 2.76 -22.93 2.66
C PRO A 96 3.24 -23.04 4.10
#